data_AF-A0A971Z4T2-F1
#
_entry.id   AF-A0A971Z4T2-F1
#
_cell.length_a   1.000
_cell.length_b   1.000
_cell.length_c   1.000
_cell.angle_alpha   90.00
_cell.angle_beta   90.00
_cell.angle_gamma   90.00
#
_symmetry.space_group_name_H-M   'P 1'
#
loop_
_entity.id
_entity.type
_entity.pdbx_description
1 polymer ?
#
loop_
_entity_poly.entity_id
_entity_poly.type
_entity_poly.pdbx_seq_one_letter_code
_entity_poly.pdbx_strand_id
1 'polypeptide(L)'
;WPLLTRHINGGVFTKFDKPEVLKEIAHGWISGKPFSDLLKIIRKRKAKMIWGTRRREFKIDHVVDVCEGTLAYDGALVVGAVTEFIETLDQDGTGDLINRLQIFQKRLKYGLPTETTIALYELGFSDRVIAQDLAASLNLAAPQKKDLVKALKKDRDEARAVMEKYPSYFQERMNELLQ
;
A
#
# COMPACT_ATOMS: atom_id res chain seq x y z
N TRP A 1 -4.40 4.98 14.99
CA TRP A 1 -3.71 3.74 15.38
C TRP A 1 -4.52 2.91 16.39
N PRO A 2 -4.95 3.44 17.56
CA PRO A 2 -5.70 2.65 18.54
C PRO A 2 -6.96 1.96 17.98
N LEU A 3 -7.66 2.65 17.06
CA LEU A 3 -8.82 2.10 16.37
C LEU A 3 -8.48 0.83 15.57
N LEU A 4 -7.43 0.87 14.76
CA LEU A 4 -6.98 -0.30 13.97
C LEU A 4 -6.64 -1.47 14.89
N THR A 5 -5.84 -1.24 15.93
CA THR A 5 -5.44 -2.31 16.87
C THR A 5 -6.60 -2.86 17.71
N ARG A 6 -7.72 -2.13 17.84
CA ARG A 6 -8.92 -2.58 18.56
C ARG A 6 -9.86 -3.42 17.68
N HIS A 7 -9.90 -3.13 16.39
CA HIS A 7 -10.84 -3.77 15.45
C HIS A 7 -10.18 -4.88 14.63
N ILE A 8 -8.86 -4.90 14.52
CA ILE A 8 -8.10 -5.98 13.91
C ILE A 8 -7.80 -7.05 14.98
N ASN A 9 -8.57 -8.13 14.96
CA ASN A 9 -8.57 -9.15 16.00
C ASN A 9 -8.07 -10.53 15.53
N GLY A 10 -7.53 -10.63 14.31
CA GLY A 10 -7.19 -11.89 13.67
C GLY A 10 -5.75 -11.99 13.15
N GLY A 11 -5.43 -13.18 12.66
CA GLY A 11 -4.23 -13.43 11.85
C GLY A 11 -2.90 -13.31 12.61
N VAL A 12 -1.84 -13.05 11.85
CA VAL A 12 -0.50 -12.82 12.41
C VAL A 12 -0.42 -11.51 13.21
N PHE A 13 -1.29 -10.54 12.94
CA PHE A 13 -1.28 -9.21 13.56
C PHE A 13 -1.40 -9.28 15.09
N THR A 14 -2.20 -10.19 15.63
CA THR A 14 -2.36 -10.38 17.09
C THR A 14 -1.26 -11.22 17.73
N LYS A 15 -0.33 -11.76 16.93
CA LYS A 15 0.72 -12.69 17.39
C LYS A 15 2.08 -12.01 17.59
N PHE A 16 2.14 -10.68 17.71
CA PHE A 16 3.38 -10.00 18.06
C PHE A 16 3.54 -9.98 19.59
N ASP A 17 4.69 -10.44 20.08
CA ASP A 17 5.06 -10.29 21.50
C ASP A 17 5.38 -8.85 21.91
N LYS A 18 5.67 -8.01 20.91
CA LYS A 18 5.91 -6.57 20.97
C LYS A 18 4.96 -5.85 20.02
N PRO A 19 3.69 -5.63 20.41
CA PRO A 19 2.68 -5.03 19.54
C PRO A 19 3.04 -3.62 19.05
N GLU A 20 3.89 -2.88 19.76
CA GLU A 20 4.37 -1.57 19.38
C GLU A 20 5.10 -1.56 18.01
N VAL A 21 5.72 -2.69 17.64
CA VAL A 21 6.41 -2.85 16.35
C VAL A 21 5.43 -2.80 15.18
N LEU A 22 4.18 -3.20 15.37
CA LEU A 22 3.16 -3.18 14.31
C LEU A 22 2.95 -1.77 13.74
N LYS A 23 3.09 -0.73 14.56
CA LYS A 23 2.97 0.65 14.08
C LYS A 23 4.09 0.99 13.10
N GLU A 24 5.31 0.55 13.37
CA GLU A 24 6.45 0.73 12.45
C GLU A 24 6.26 -0.06 11.15
N ILE A 25 5.70 -1.28 11.23
CA ILE A 25 5.40 -2.09 10.05
C ILE A 25 4.30 -1.44 9.21
N ALA A 26 3.22 -0.96 9.82
CA ALA A 26 2.15 -0.26 9.12
C ALA A 26 2.66 1.01 8.43
N HIS A 27 3.51 1.80 9.10
CA HIS A 27 4.15 2.96 8.47
C HIS A 27 5.06 2.55 7.31
N GLY A 28 5.85 1.49 7.45
CA GLY A 28 6.69 0.99 6.36
C GLY A 28 5.86 0.51 5.16
N TRP A 29 4.76 -0.19 5.42
CA TRP A 29 3.82 -0.68 4.41
C TRP A 29 3.23 0.46 3.58
N ILE A 30 2.60 1.45 4.21
CA ILE A 30 2.01 2.61 3.51
C ILE A 30 3.07 3.54 2.90
N SER A 31 4.35 3.31 3.18
CA SER A 31 5.49 4.02 2.57
C SER A 31 6.12 3.23 1.42
N GLY A 32 5.51 2.11 0.99
CA GLY A 32 5.99 1.35 -0.18
C GLY A 32 7.15 0.40 0.09
N LYS A 33 7.56 0.20 1.36
CA LYS A 33 8.76 -0.60 1.67
C LYS A 33 8.61 -2.07 1.23
N PRO A 34 9.66 -2.70 0.66
CA PRO A 34 9.67 -4.12 0.38
C PRO A 34 9.42 -4.96 1.64
N PHE A 35 8.81 -6.15 1.48
CA PHE A 35 8.54 -7.04 2.62
C PHE A 35 9.82 -7.47 3.35
N SER A 36 10.92 -7.60 2.62
CA SER A 36 12.24 -7.91 3.18
C SER A 36 12.71 -6.83 4.16
N ASP A 37 12.43 -5.55 3.88
CA ASP A 37 12.78 -4.45 4.77
C ASP A 37 11.88 -4.38 5.99
N LEU A 38 10.59 -4.67 5.83
CA LEU A 38 9.67 -4.81 6.95
C LEU A 38 10.10 -5.95 7.89
N LEU A 39 10.53 -7.09 7.34
CA LEU A 39 11.09 -8.20 8.12
C LEU A 39 12.38 -7.78 8.87
N LYS A 40 13.24 -6.98 8.25
CA LYS A 40 14.43 -6.42 8.93
C LYS A 40 14.05 -5.53 10.11
N ILE A 41 12.98 -4.74 10.03
CA ILE A 41 12.46 -3.93 11.14
C ILE A 41 12.08 -4.84 12.32
N ILE A 42 11.28 -5.89 12.08
CA ILE A 42 10.87 -6.87 13.10
C ILE A 42 12.09 -7.48 13.80
N ARG A 43 13.08 -7.94 13.00
CA ARG A 43 14.32 -8.53 13.51
C ARG A 43 15.14 -7.55 14.34
N LYS A 44 15.29 -6.30 13.87
CA LYS A 44 16.00 -5.23 14.58
C LYS A 44 15.37 -4.90 15.93
N ARG A 45 14.03 -4.94 16.02
CA ARG A 45 13.27 -4.76 17.27
C ARG A 45 13.25 -6.00 18.16
N LYS A 46 13.84 -7.11 17.71
CA LYS A 46 13.81 -8.42 18.38
C LYS A 46 12.38 -8.83 18.74
N ALA A 47 11.41 -8.55 17.88
CA ALA A 47 10.03 -9.00 18.04
C ALA A 47 9.91 -10.45 17.58
N LYS A 48 9.12 -11.24 18.29
CA LYS A 48 8.87 -12.66 18.02
C LYS A 48 7.38 -12.92 17.88
N MET A 49 7.08 -13.95 17.10
CA MET A 49 5.73 -14.44 16.93
C MET A 49 5.33 -15.30 18.13
N ILE A 50 4.18 -14.99 18.72
CA ILE A 50 3.48 -15.81 19.71
C ILE A 50 2.93 -17.05 19.00
N TRP A 51 3.36 -18.24 19.42
CA TRP A 51 2.84 -19.52 18.94
C TRP A 51 2.60 -20.49 20.10
N GLY A 52 1.38 -20.49 20.62
CA GLY A 52 1.06 -21.17 21.88
C GLY A 52 1.93 -20.61 23.01
N THR A 53 2.65 -21.48 23.71
CA THR A 53 3.59 -21.10 24.77
C THR A 53 4.98 -20.70 24.26
N ARG A 54 5.25 -20.85 22.96
CA ARG A 54 6.56 -20.59 22.36
C ARG A 54 6.62 -19.23 21.66
N ARG A 55 7.85 -18.76 21.44
CA ARG A 55 8.19 -17.62 20.59
C ARG A 55 8.97 -18.10 19.38
N ARG A 56 8.57 -17.67 18.19
CA ARG A 56 9.19 -18.04 16.90
C ARG A 56 9.65 -16.80 16.13
N GLU A 57 10.60 -16.98 15.23
CA GLU A 57 10.96 -15.93 14.28
C GLU A 57 9.84 -15.67 13.28
N PHE A 58 9.72 -14.41 12.88
CA PHE A 58 8.92 -14.07 11.71
C PHE A 58 9.64 -14.51 10.43
N LYS A 59 8.84 -14.97 9.45
CA LYS A 59 9.24 -15.28 8.09
C LYS A 59 8.60 -14.27 7.14
N ILE A 60 9.02 -14.28 5.88
CA ILE A 60 8.50 -13.33 4.89
C ILE A 60 6.99 -13.49 4.72
N ASP A 61 6.47 -14.72 4.66
CA ASP A 61 5.03 -14.99 4.51
C ASP A 61 4.19 -14.39 5.64
N HIS A 62 4.73 -14.35 6.87
CA HIS A 62 4.06 -13.72 8.00
C HIS A 62 3.99 -12.19 7.84
N VAL A 63 4.99 -11.59 7.19
CA VAL A 63 4.99 -10.15 6.89
C VAL A 63 4.01 -9.85 5.76
N VAL A 64 3.94 -10.72 4.75
CA VAL A 64 2.93 -10.64 3.68
C VAL A 64 1.53 -10.72 4.29
N ASP A 65 1.26 -11.70 5.16
CA ASP A 65 -0.04 -11.84 5.85
C ASP A 65 -0.43 -10.58 6.65
N VAL A 66 0.51 -9.99 7.39
CA VAL A 66 0.27 -8.73 8.11
C VAL A 66 -0.07 -7.58 7.17
N CYS A 67 0.64 -7.46 6.05
CA CYS A 67 0.47 -6.34 5.13
C CYS A 67 -0.76 -6.51 4.24
N GLU A 68 -0.83 -7.60 3.48
CA GLU A 68 -1.87 -7.85 2.49
C GLU A 68 -3.11 -8.48 3.10
N GLY A 69 -2.94 -9.43 4.03
CA GLY A 69 -4.07 -10.10 4.69
C GLY A 69 -4.76 -9.19 5.71
N THR A 70 -4.00 -8.42 6.48
CA THR A 70 -4.56 -7.63 7.59
C THR A 70 -4.64 -6.13 7.31
N LEU A 71 -3.52 -5.47 7.02
CA LEU A 71 -3.51 -4.00 6.87
C LEU A 71 -4.28 -3.54 5.62
N ALA A 72 -4.08 -4.23 4.50
CA ALA A 72 -4.71 -3.91 3.23
C ALA A 72 -6.20 -4.26 3.17
N TYR A 73 -6.63 -5.25 3.96
CA TYR A 73 -8.03 -5.66 4.03
C TYR A 73 -8.73 -5.07 5.26
N ASP A 74 -8.53 -5.65 6.45
CA ASP A 74 -9.19 -5.22 7.69
C ASP A 74 -8.90 -3.75 8.00
N GLY A 75 -7.64 -3.33 7.85
CA GLY A 75 -7.23 -1.95 8.10
C GLY A 75 -7.91 -0.95 7.16
N ALA A 76 -7.99 -1.29 5.87
CA ALA A 76 -8.67 -0.45 4.88
C ALA A 76 -10.19 -0.42 5.09
N LEU A 77 -10.80 -1.51 5.56
CA LEU A 77 -12.23 -1.54 5.90
C LEU A 77 -12.56 -0.62 7.07
N VAL A 78 -11.75 -0.65 8.13
CA VAL A 78 -11.94 0.23 9.30
C VAL A 78 -11.84 1.71 8.88
N VAL A 79 -10.86 2.07 8.04
CA VAL A 79 -10.74 3.45 7.54
C VAL A 79 -11.92 3.82 6.64
N GLY A 80 -12.38 2.90 5.80
CA GLY A 80 -13.57 3.09 4.96
C GLY A 80 -14.81 3.41 5.80
N ALA A 81 -15.09 2.60 6.81
CA ALA A 81 -16.23 2.82 7.71
C ALA A 81 -16.16 4.18 8.42
N VAL A 82 -14.98 4.57 8.91
CA VAL A 82 -14.79 5.91 9.53
C VAL A 82 -15.08 7.03 8.53
N THR A 83 -14.59 6.88 7.29
CA THR A 83 -14.84 7.86 6.22
C THR A 83 -16.33 8.01 5.95
N GLU A 84 -17.05 6.89 5.81
CA GLU A 84 -18.49 6.85 5.58
C GLU A 84 -19.29 7.48 6.73
N PHE A 85 -18.90 7.21 7.98
CA PHE A 85 -19.54 7.86 9.13
C PHE A 85 -19.36 9.37 9.12
N ILE A 86 -18.17 9.87 8.78
CA ILE A 86 -17.89 11.31 8.69
C ILE A 86 -18.71 11.95 7.56
N GLU A 87 -18.76 11.31 6.39
CA GLU A 87 -19.59 11.74 5.26
C GLU A 87 -21.07 11.80 5.66
N THR A 88 -21.57 10.80 6.40
CA THR A 88 -22.98 10.74 6.85
C THR A 88 -23.33 11.82 7.87
N LEU A 89 -22.38 12.25 8.69
CA LEU A 89 -22.59 13.34 9.66
C LEU A 89 -22.75 14.71 8.98
N ASP A 90 -22.37 14.83 7.70
CA ASP A 90 -22.54 16.01 6.83
C ASP A 90 -22.21 17.34 7.51
N GLN A 91 -21.10 17.35 8.25
CA GLN A 91 -20.63 18.56 8.92
C GLN A 91 -19.85 19.44 7.94
N ASP A 92 -20.15 20.73 7.95
CA ASP A 92 -19.43 21.73 7.15
C ASP A 92 -17.91 21.64 7.37
N GLY A 93 -17.16 21.66 6.27
CA GLY A 93 -15.69 21.66 6.29
C GLY A 93 -15.02 20.29 6.40
N THR A 94 -15.77 19.19 6.33
CA THR A 94 -15.19 17.82 6.40
C THR A 94 -14.58 17.31 5.08
N GLY A 95 -14.76 18.02 3.96
CA GLY A 95 -14.32 17.55 2.64
C GLY A 95 -12.82 17.24 2.51
N ASP A 96 -11.93 18.07 3.06
CA ASP A 96 -10.47 17.81 3.05
C ASP A 96 -10.11 16.58 3.90
N LEU A 97 -10.77 16.41 5.06
CA LEU A 97 -10.58 15.25 5.93
C LEU A 97 -11.00 13.96 5.20
N ILE A 98 -12.16 13.97 4.56
CA ILE A 98 -12.66 12.84 3.76
C ILE A 98 -11.65 12.47 2.67
N ASN A 99 -11.17 13.46 1.90
CA ASN A 99 -10.18 13.21 0.85
C ASN A 99 -8.89 12.59 1.41
N ARG A 100 -8.36 13.11 2.53
CA ARG A 100 -7.17 12.54 3.19
C ARG A 100 -7.40 11.12 3.68
N LEU A 101 -8.58 10.83 4.23
CA LEU A 101 -8.94 9.49 4.69
C LEU A 101 -9.07 8.51 3.53
N GLN A 102 -9.67 8.91 2.42
CA GLN A 102 -9.77 8.11 1.19
C GLN A 102 -8.37 7.80 0.62
N ILE A 103 -7.47 8.79 0.57
CA ILE A 103 -6.08 8.56 0.16
C ILE A 103 -5.39 7.60 1.14
N PHE A 104 -5.55 7.80 2.44
CA PHE A 104 -4.97 6.92 3.46
C PHE A 104 -5.49 5.48 3.36
N GLN A 105 -6.78 5.30 3.10
CA GLN A 105 -7.40 4.01 2.86
C GLN A 105 -6.75 3.30 1.67
N LYS A 106 -6.53 4.00 0.55
CA LYS A 106 -5.84 3.44 -0.62
C LYS A 106 -4.38 3.10 -0.34
N ARG A 107 -3.67 3.94 0.42
CA ARG A 107 -2.28 3.66 0.84
C ARG A 107 -2.20 2.40 1.70
N LEU A 108 -3.16 2.19 2.61
CA LEU A 108 -3.29 0.94 3.37
C LEU A 108 -3.60 -0.24 2.45
N LYS A 109 -4.59 -0.09 1.56
CA LYS A 109 -5.05 -1.15 0.65
C LYS A 109 -3.98 -1.63 -0.32
N TYR A 110 -3.16 -0.73 -0.85
CA TYR A 110 -2.18 -1.07 -1.89
C TYR A 110 -0.74 -1.12 -1.38
N GLY A 111 -0.46 -0.61 -0.18
CA GLY A 111 0.91 -0.49 0.32
C GLY A 111 1.75 0.46 -0.51
N LEU A 112 1.16 1.56 -0.98
CA LEU A 112 1.77 2.51 -1.90
C LEU A 112 1.94 3.90 -1.25
N PRO A 113 3.05 4.61 -1.53
CA PRO A 113 3.41 5.82 -0.80
C PRO A 113 2.66 7.07 -1.26
N THR A 114 2.34 7.18 -2.55
CA THR A 114 1.86 8.44 -3.16
C THR A 114 0.61 8.21 -4.00
N GLU A 115 -0.19 9.27 -4.18
CA GLU A 115 -1.34 9.25 -5.08
C GLU A 115 -0.96 8.88 -6.51
N THR A 116 0.22 9.30 -6.99
CA THR A 116 0.74 8.90 -8.30
C THR A 116 0.92 7.39 -8.41
N THR A 117 1.59 6.77 -7.44
CA THR A 117 1.79 5.32 -7.46
C THR A 117 0.48 4.56 -7.33
N ILE A 118 -0.47 5.07 -6.52
CA ILE A 118 -1.83 4.52 -6.43
C ILE A 118 -2.55 4.62 -7.78
N ALA A 119 -2.48 5.77 -8.45
CA ALA A 119 -3.15 5.98 -9.72
C ALA A 119 -2.56 5.08 -10.82
N LEU A 120 -1.25 4.85 -10.84
CA LEU A 120 -0.61 3.87 -11.73
C LEU A 120 -1.06 2.44 -11.43
N TYR A 121 -1.13 2.06 -10.16
CA TYR A 121 -1.65 0.76 -9.74
C TYR A 121 -3.09 0.56 -10.25
N GLU A 122 -3.96 1.54 -10.03
CA GLU A 122 -5.34 1.51 -10.50
C GLU A 122 -5.50 1.74 -12.02
N LEU A 123 -4.42 2.04 -12.75
CA LEU A 123 -4.38 2.06 -14.21
C LEU A 123 -4.10 0.67 -14.79
N GLY A 124 -3.85 -0.35 -13.96
CA GLY A 124 -3.60 -1.73 -14.38
C GLY A 124 -2.16 -2.19 -14.13
N PHE A 125 -1.26 -1.31 -13.66
CA PHE A 125 0.05 -1.71 -13.15
C PHE A 125 -0.08 -2.24 -11.72
N SER A 126 -0.97 -3.22 -11.53
CA SER A 126 -1.45 -3.74 -10.23
C SER A 126 -0.41 -4.55 -9.44
N ASP A 127 0.84 -4.10 -9.46
CA ASP A 127 1.93 -4.58 -8.62
C ASP A 127 2.62 -3.37 -8.00
N ARG A 128 2.83 -3.42 -6.68
CA ARG A 128 3.36 -2.28 -5.92
C ARG A 128 4.78 -1.90 -6.28
N VAL A 129 5.61 -2.87 -6.70
CA VAL A 129 6.99 -2.62 -7.09
C VAL A 129 6.99 -1.97 -8.47
N ILE A 130 6.19 -2.50 -9.40
CA ILE A 130 6.08 -1.98 -10.77
C ILE A 130 5.51 -0.56 -10.78
N ALA A 131 4.43 -0.30 -10.03
CA ALA A 131 3.84 1.02 -9.94
C ALA A 131 4.79 2.08 -9.36
N GLN A 132 5.60 1.70 -8.36
CA GLN A 132 6.61 2.60 -7.77
C GLN A 132 7.78 2.83 -8.73
N ASP A 133 8.25 1.78 -9.38
CA ASP A 133 9.36 1.84 -10.32
C ASP A 133 9.01 2.66 -11.56
N LEU A 134 7.81 2.51 -12.10
CA LEU A 134 7.33 3.33 -13.23
C LEU A 134 7.26 4.82 -12.86
N ALA A 135 6.72 5.13 -11.67
CA ALA A 135 6.69 6.51 -11.19
C ALA A 135 8.11 7.10 -11.02
N ALA A 136 9.03 6.32 -10.45
CA ALA A 136 10.39 6.76 -10.20
C ALA A 136 11.21 6.93 -11.49
N SER A 137 11.14 5.96 -12.40
CA SER A 137 11.93 5.94 -13.64
C SER A 137 11.57 7.11 -14.57
N LEU A 138 10.29 7.48 -14.62
CA LEU A 138 9.79 8.57 -15.43
C LEU A 138 9.60 9.88 -14.66
N ASN A 139 10.00 9.94 -13.38
CA ASN A 139 9.80 11.08 -12.49
C ASN A 139 8.36 11.64 -12.51
N LEU A 140 7.37 10.74 -12.47
CA LEU A 140 5.96 11.10 -12.57
C LEU A 140 5.47 11.70 -11.24
N ALA A 141 4.80 12.85 -11.36
CA ALA A 141 4.20 13.55 -10.24
C ALA A 141 2.83 14.10 -10.63
N ALA A 142 1.84 13.21 -10.73
CA ALA A 142 0.45 13.57 -10.97
C ALA A 142 -0.49 12.61 -10.22
N PRO A 143 -1.48 13.10 -9.46
CA PRO A 143 -2.45 12.24 -8.79
C PRO A 143 -3.56 11.77 -9.75
N GLN A 144 -3.80 12.49 -10.85
CA GLN A 144 -4.87 12.20 -11.79
C GLN A 144 -4.42 11.23 -12.90
N LYS A 145 -5.18 10.14 -13.08
CA LYS A 145 -4.94 9.13 -14.11
C LYS A 145 -4.83 9.71 -15.52
N LYS A 146 -5.68 10.70 -15.85
CA LYS A 146 -5.67 11.35 -17.18
C LYS A 146 -4.33 12.04 -17.45
N ASP A 147 -3.77 12.72 -16.46
CA ASP A 147 -2.51 13.43 -16.61
C ASP A 147 -1.32 12.47 -16.62
N LEU A 148 -1.40 11.36 -15.87
CA LEU A 148 -0.42 10.27 -15.99
C LEU A 148 -0.42 9.65 -17.38
N VAL A 149 -1.58 9.36 -17.98
CA VAL A 149 -1.63 8.84 -19.35
C VAL A 149 -1.04 9.84 -20.34
N LYS A 150 -1.31 11.14 -20.19
CA LYS A 150 -0.68 12.17 -21.03
C LYS A 150 0.85 12.17 -20.88
N ALA A 151 1.36 12.06 -19.66
CA ALA A 151 2.79 12.00 -19.39
C ALA A 151 3.43 10.75 -20.03
N LEU A 152 2.81 9.58 -19.85
CA LEU A 152 3.25 8.33 -20.49
C LEU A 152 3.24 8.42 -22.02
N LYS A 153 2.24 9.09 -22.61
CA LYS A 153 2.14 9.33 -24.06
C LYS A 153 3.18 10.32 -24.59
N LYS A 154 3.72 11.19 -23.73
CA LYS A 154 4.78 12.12 -24.11
C LYS A 154 6.12 11.39 -24.23
N ASP A 155 6.41 10.50 -23.27
CA ASP A 155 7.68 9.79 -23.18
C ASP A 155 7.48 8.28 -23.47
N ARG A 156 6.87 7.97 -24.62
CA ARG A 156 6.40 6.61 -24.98
C ARG A 156 7.48 5.55 -24.96
N ASP A 157 8.64 5.88 -25.50
CA ASP A 157 9.74 4.92 -25.68
C ASP A 157 10.35 4.56 -24.33
N GLU A 158 10.56 5.56 -23.47
CA GLU A 158 11.02 5.34 -22.08
C GLU A 158 9.97 4.56 -21.29
N ALA A 159 8.68 4.90 -21.41
CA ALA A 159 7.61 4.18 -20.75
C ALA A 159 7.56 2.70 -21.14
N ARG A 160 7.83 2.36 -22.41
CA ARG A 160 7.96 0.97 -22.87
C ARG A 160 9.23 0.33 -22.32
N ALA A 161 10.37 1.01 -22.38
CA ALA A 161 11.65 0.49 -21.89
C ALA A 161 11.58 0.10 -20.41
N VAL A 162 10.90 0.89 -19.58
CA VAL A 162 10.68 0.55 -18.17
C VAL A 162 9.87 -0.75 -18.01
N MET A 163 8.95 -1.08 -18.93
CA MET A 163 8.13 -2.29 -18.86
C MET A 163 8.84 -3.55 -19.38
N GLU A 164 9.95 -3.43 -20.13
CA GLU A 164 10.67 -4.58 -20.70
C GLU A 164 11.24 -5.53 -19.64
N LYS A 165 11.55 -5.02 -18.44
CA LYS A 165 12.04 -5.82 -17.30
C LYS A 165 10.94 -6.61 -16.59
N TYR A 166 9.67 -6.43 -16.96
CA TYR A 166 8.51 -7.02 -16.30
C TYR A 166 7.76 -8.00 -17.23
N PRO A 167 6.93 -8.89 -16.67
CA PRO A 167 6.11 -9.82 -17.46
C PRO A 167 5.30 -9.12 -18.57
N SER A 168 5.06 -9.84 -19.68
CA SER A 168 4.44 -9.30 -20.90
C SER A 168 3.10 -8.60 -20.66
N TYR A 169 2.33 -9.03 -19.66
CA TYR A 169 1.10 -8.37 -19.22
C TYR A 169 1.27 -6.85 -19.04
N PHE A 170 2.36 -6.39 -18.41
CA PHE A 170 2.58 -4.97 -18.16
C PHE A 170 3.01 -4.20 -19.42
N GLN A 171 3.67 -4.89 -20.37
CA GLN A 171 4.03 -4.34 -21.67
C GLN A 171 2.78 -4.15 -22.55
N GLU A 172 1.91 -5.17 -22.58
CA GLU A 172 0.60 -5.09 -23.24
C GLU A 172 -0.24 -3.96 -22.66
N ARG A 173 -0.32 -3.89 -21.33
CA ARG A 173 -1.06 -2.83 -20.64
C ARG A 173 -0.53 -1.43 -20.95
N MET A 174 0.79 -1.27 -21.02
CA MET A 174 1.40 -0.01 -21.44
C MET A 174 1.03 0.34 -22.88
N ASN A 175 1.11 -0.63 -23.81
CA ASN A 175 0.76 -0.39 -25.20
C ASN A 175 -0.70 0.02 -25.39
N GLU A 176 -1.64 -0.58 -24.66
CA GLU A 176 -3.05 -0.16 -24.65
C GLU A 176 -3.22 1.30 -24.20
N LEU A 177 -2.50 1.74 -23.17
CA LEU A 177 -2.58 3.12 -22.68
C LEU A 177 -1.96 4.14 -23.65
N LEU A 178 -1.00 3.71 -24.45
CA LEU A 178 -0.28 4.56 -25.38
C LEU A 178 -1.00 4.74 -26.73
N GLN A 179 -1.95 3.88 -27.10
CA GLN A 179 -2.83 4.09 -28.27
C GLN A 179 -3.57 5.43 -28.14
#